data_AF-A0A1D7YGN5-F1
#
_entry.id   AF-A0A1D7YGN5-F1
#
_cell.length_a   1.000
_cell.length_b   1.000
_cell.length_c   1.000
_cell.angle_alpha   90.00
_cell.angle_beta   90.00
_cell.angle_gamma   90.00
#
_symmetry.space_group_name_H-M   'P 1'
#
loop_
_entity.id
_entity.type
_entity.pdbx_description
1 polymer ?
#
loop_
_entity_poly.entity_id
_entity_poly.type
_entity_poly.pdbx_seq_one_letter_code
_entity_poly.pdbx_strand_id
1 'polypeptide(L)'
;MSRTVIDLDDEALEAAAKELGTTTKRDTINTALREVTARYRRLRALTEARELVAEGALDVNLLLDKSTYRPTGGAGVRDAGADA
;
A
#
# COMPACT_ATOMS: atom_id res chain seq x y z
N MET A 1 -10.66 19.59 -17.36
CA MET A 1 -9.38 20.26 -17.04
C MET A 1 -9.51 21.72 -17.40
N SER A 2 -9.35 22.63 -16.45
CA SER A 2 -9.24 24.08 -16.72
C SER A 2 -7.82 24.40 -17.17
N ARG A 3 -7.66 25.47 -17.96
CA ARG A 3 -6.35 26.00 -18.35
C ARG A 3 -5.94 27.07 -17.35
N THR A 4 -4.78 26.89 -16.74
CA THR A 4 -4.20 27.85 -15.79
C THR A 4 -2.78 28.14 -16.23
N VAL A 5 -2.38 29.42 -16.18
CA VAL A 5 -1.01 29.85 -16.43
C VAL A 5 -0.36 30.07 -15.07
N ILE A 6 0.72 29.34 -14.81
CA ILE A 6 1.51 29.43 -13.58
C ILE A 6 2.98 29.41 -13.96
N ASP A 7 3.80 30.10 -13.20
CA ASP A 7 5.25 29.95 -13.27
C ASP A 7 5.65 28.67 -12.53
N LEU A 8 6.56 27.92 -13.14
CA LEU A 8 7.05 26.64 -12.63
C LEU A 8 8.56 26.65 -12.61
N ASP A 9 9.11 26.07 -11.55
CA ASP A 9 10.51 25.71 -11.49
C ASP A 9 10.77 24.53 -12.44
N ASP A 10 11.52 24.78 -13.51
CA ASP A 10 11.85 23.79 -14.53
C ASP A 10 12.76 22.68 -13.99
N GLU A 11 13.64 22.96 -13.01
CA GLU A 11 14.50 21.95 -12.39
C GLU A 11 13.66 20.98 -11.55
N ALA A 12 12.77 21.51 -10.72
CA ALA A 12 11.84 20.72 -9.93
C ALA A 12 10.91 19.88 -10.81
N LEU A 13 10.44 20.45 -11.93
CA LEU A 13 9.59 19.75 -12.88
C LEU A 13 10.33 18.60 -13.57
N GLU A 14 11.59 18.80 -13.94
CA GLU A 14 12.41 17.75 -14.56
C GLU A 14 12.73 16.62 -13.57
N ALA A 15 13.04 16.95 -12.32
CA ALA A 15 13.21 15.96 -11.25
C ALA A 15 11.94 15.13 -11.05
N ALA A 16 10.78 15.78 -10.96
CA ALA A 16 9.50 15.09 -10.86
C ALA A 16 9.20 14.24 -12.09
N ALA A 17 9.56 14.70 -13.30
CA ALA A 17 9.35 13.93 -14.53
C ALA A 17 10.15 12.63 -14.53
N LYS A 18 11.40 12.67 -14.07
CA LYS A 18 12.29 11.50 -13.92
C LYS A 18 11.72 10.50 -12.90
N GLU A 19 11.36 10.97 -11.71
CA GLU A 19 10.79 10.13 -10.63
C GLU A 19 9.46 9.49 -11.05
N LEU A 20 8.61 10.23 -11.77
CA LEU A 20 7.29 9.76 -12.19
C LEU A 20 7.29 9.03 -13.53
N GLY A 21 8.44 8.98 -14.24
CA GLY A 21 8.54 8.39 -15.58
C GLY A 21 7.66 9.06 -16.64
N THR A 22 7.44 10.37 -16.52
CA THR A 22 6.54 11.12 -17.40
C THR A 22 7.31 11.93 -18.43
N THR A 23 6.73 12.12 -19.61
CA THR A 23 7.41 12.77 -20.76
C THR A 23 6.91 14.18 -21.04
N THR A 24 5.73 14.56 -20.55
CA THR A 24 5.16 15.89 -20.78
C THR A 24 4.94 16.65 -19.49
N LYS A 25 5.22 17.96 -19.50
CA LYS A 25 5.01 18.86 -18.33
C LYS A 25 3.62 18.68 -17.72
N ARG A 26 2.59 18.59 -18.57
CA ARG A 26 1.20 18.41 -18.15
C ARG A 26 1.00 17.06 -17.42
N ASP A 27 1.54 15.97 -17.93
CA ASP A 27 1.40 14.67 -17.28
C ASP A 27 2.19 14.62 -15.97
N THR A 28 3.39 15.20 -15.94
CA THR A 28 4.19 15.30 -14.70
C THR A 28 3.40 16.04 -13.62
N ILE A 29 2.86 17.22 -13.93
CA ILE A 29 2.09 18.03 -12.97
C ILE A 29 0.87 17.26 -12.47
N ASN A 30 0.06 16.72 -13.38
CA ASN A 30 -1.16 16.04 -12.97
C ASN A 30 -0.89 14.76 -12.18
N THR A 31 0.15 14.04 -12.54
CA THR A 31 0.54 12.82 -11.84
C THR A 31 1.12 13.16 -10.47
N ALA A 32 1.98 14.17 -10.37
CA ALA A 32 2.50 14.65 -9.09
C ALA A 32 1.38 15.08 -8.13
N LEU A 33 0.38 15.83 -8.61
CA LEU A 33 -0.76 16.26 -7.79
C LEU A 33 -1.63 15.08 -7.32
N ARG A 34 -1.79 14.04 -8.14
CA ARG A 34 -2.48 12.82 -7.74
C ARG A 34 -1.67 12.00 -6.74
N GLU A 35 -0.37 11.82 -6.98
CA GLU A 35 0.50 11.04 -6.11
C GLU A 35 0.67 11.70 -4.73
N VAL A 36 0.81 13.03 -4.66
CA VAL A 36 0.95 13.72 -3.37
C VAL A 36 -0.31 13.55 -2.53
N THR A 37 -1.49 13.69 -3.13
CA THR A 37 -2.76 13.51 -2.42
C THR A 37 -2.99 12.06 -2.03
N ALA A 38 -2.65 11.10 -2.90
CA ALA A 38 -2.70 9.68 -2.59
C ALA A 38 -1.75 9.32 -1.43
N ARG A 39 -0.53 9.86 -1.42
CA ARG A 39 0.45 9.66 -0.33
C ARG A 39 -0.08 10.17 1.00
N TYR A 40 -0.62 11.39 1.06
CA TYR A 40 -1.19 11.93 2.29
C TYR A 40 -2.41 11.15 2.77
N ARG A 41 -3.27 10.68 1.86
CA ARG A 41 -4.41 9.81 2.22
C ARG A 41 -3.94 8.49 2.83
N ARG A 42 -2.94 7.83 2.24
CA ARG A 42 -2.35 6.59 2.78
C ARG A 42 -1.75 6.81 4.16
N LEU A 43 -1.04 7.93 4.36
CA LEU A 43 -0.45 8.27 5.67
C LEU A 43 -1.53 8.54 6.73
N ARG A 44 -2.57 9.30 6.38
CA ARG A 44 -3.69 9.56 7.31
C ARG A 44 -4.38 8.27 7.71
N ALA A 45 -4.74 7.43 6.74
CA ALA A 45 -5.39 6.15 7.00
C ALA A 45 -4.55 5.25 7.91
N LEU A 46 -3.22 5.27 7.73
CA LEU A 46 -2.31 4.52 8.59
C LEU A 46 -2.22 5.08 10.01
N THR A 47 -2.27 6.41 10.17
CA THR A 47 -2.38 7.04 11.50
C THR A 47 -3.69 6.67 12.19
N GLU A 48 -4.82 6.84 11.51
CA GLU A 48 -6.14 6.47 12.03
C GLU A 48 -6.21 4.99 12.41
N ALA A 49 -5.66 4.09 11.56
CA ALA A 49 -5.59 2.67 11.86
C ALA A 49 -4.77 2.36 13.12
N ARG A 50 -3.67 3.09 13.36
CA ARG A 50 -2.85 2.93 14.58
C ARG A 50 -3.61 3.36 15.82
N GLU A 51 -4.35 4.47 15.75
CA GLU A 51 -5.17 4.96 16.85
C GLU A 51 -6.27 3.94 17.20
N LEU A 52 -6.99 3.44 16.20
CA LEU A 52 -8.01 2.41 16.41
C LEU A 52 -7.44 1.13 17.04
N VAL A 53 -6.25 0.69 16.60
CA VAL A 53 -5.58 -0.48 17.21
C VAL A 53 -5.23 -0.20 18.67
N ALA A 54 -4.72 1.00 18.99
CA ALA A 54 -4.41 1.39 20.37
C ALA A 54 -5.66 1.47 21.27
N GLU A 55 -6.81 1.84 20.70
CA GLU A 55 -8.12 1.83 21.37
C GLU A 55 -8.74 0.43 21.49
N GLY A 56 -8.07 -0.60 20.97
CA GLY A 56 -8.52 -2.00 21.09
C GLY A 56 -9.52 -2.42 20.01
N ALA A 57 -9.64 -1.69 18.90
CA ALA A 57 -10.47 -2.09 17.75
C ALA A 57 -9.98 -3.38 17.08
N LEU A 58 -8.75 -3.81 17.35
CA LEU A 58 -8.15 -5.03 16.83
C LEU A 58 -7.41 -5.78 17.93
N ASP A 59 -7.76 -7.05 18.17
CA ASP A 59 -7.02 -7.91 19.08
C ASP A 59 -5.77 -8.48 18.40
N VAL A 60 -4.65 -7.79 18.60
CA VAL A 60 -3.36 -8.16 18.03
C VAL A 60 -2.85 -9.50 18.59
N ASN A 61 -3.21 -9.87 19.82
CA ASN A 61 -2.77 -11.13 20.43
C ASN A 61 -3.41 -12.33 19.74
N LEU A 62 -4.71 -12.24 19.45
CA LEU A 62 -5.43 -13.26 18.68
C LEU A 62 -4.86 -13.42 17.26
N LEU A 63 -4.51 -12.31 16.59
CA LEU A 63 -3.95 -12.35 15.23
C LEU A 63 -2.55 -12.94 15.16
N LEU A 64 -1.75 -12.77 16.21
CA LEU A 64 -0.40 -13.31 16.31
C LEU A 64 -0.37 -14.77 16.80
N ASP A 65 -1.49 -15.29 17.30
CA ASP A 65 -1.61 -16.70 17.67
C ASP A 65 -1.66 -17.60 16.43
N LYS A 66 -0.53 -18.25 16.16
CA LYS A 66 -0.36 -19.16 15.03
C LYS A 66 -1.01 -20.53 15.25
N SER A 67 -1.40 -20.87 16.48
CA SER A 67 -2.06 -22.15 16.77
C SER A 67 -3.47 -22.21 16.17
N THR A 68 -4.11 -21.05 16.03
CA THR A 68 -5.44 -20.85 15.44
C THR A 68 -5.39 -20.69 13.92
N TYR A 69 -4.20 -20.61 13.32
CA TYR A 69 -4.05 -20.45 11.88
C TYR A 69 -4.49 -21.73 11.16
N ARG A 70 -5.20 -21.57 10.04
CA ARG A 70 -5.55 -22.71 9.19
C ARG A 70 -4.24 -23.35 8.70
N PRO A 71 -3.98 -24.64 8.98
CA PRO A 71 -2.78 -25.30 8.49
C PRO A 71 -2.85 -25.32 6.96
N THR A 72 -1.98 -24.58 6.31
CA THR A 72 -1.84 -24.62 4.85
C THR A 72 -1.13 -25.92 4.48
N GLY A 73 -1.94 -26.92 4.11
CA GLY A 73 -1.46 -28.16 3.52
C GLY A 73 -1.13 -29.22 4.56
N GLY A 74 -2.14 -29.99 4.97
CA GLY A 74 -1.90 -31.36 5.37
C GLY A 74 -1.26 -32.08 4.20
N ALA A 75 0.04 -32.33 4.28
CA ALA A 75 0.66 -33.40 3.52
C ALA A 75 -0.11 -34.67 3.86
N GLY A 76 -0.95 -35.11 2.93
CA GLY A 76 -1.75 -36.31 3.08
C GLY A 76 -0.84 -37.46 3.45
N VAL A 77 -0.93 -37.90 4.70
CA VAL A 77 -0.46 -39.23 5.09
C VAL A 77 -1.36 -40.19 4.33
N ARG A 78 -0.88 -40.61 3.16
CA ARG A 78 -1.33 -41.81 2.48
C ARG A 78 -0.94 -42.94 3.40
N ASP A 79 -1.91 -43.45 4.14
CA ASP A 79 -1.82 -44.76 4.77
C ASP A 79 -1.72 -45.77 3.62
N ALA A 80 -0.47 -46.08 3.26
CA ALA A 80 -0.13 -47.17 2.39
C ALA A 80 -0.14 -48.43 3.27
N GLY A 81 -1.07 -49.34 2.96
CA GLY A 81 -1.30 -50.53 3.75
C GLY A 81 -0.09 -51.46 3.88
N ALA A 82 -0.14 -52.26 4.93
CA ALA A 82 0.53 -53.54 5.20
C ALA A 82 -0.02 -54.00 6.56
N ASP A 83 -0.42 -55.23 6.86
CA ASP A 83 -0.38 -56.53 6.20
C ASP A 83 -1.25 -57.47 7.08
N ALA A 84 -1.76 -58.54 6.45
CA ALA A 84 -2.23 -59.83 7.01
C ALA A 84 -3.52 -59.88 7.86
#